data_AF-A0A2K3NJI6-F1
#
_entry.id   AF-A0A2K3NJI6-F1
#
_cell.length_a   1.000
_cell.length_b   1.000
_cell.length_c   1.000
_cell.angle_alpha   90.00
_cell.angle_beta   90.00
_cell.angle_gamma   90.00
#
_symmetry.space_group_name_H-M   'P 1'
#
loop_
_entity.id
_entity.type
_entity.pdbx_description
1 polymer ?
#
loop_
_entity_poly.entity_id
_entity_poly.type
_entity_poly.pdbx_seq_one_letter_code
_entity_poly.pdbx_strand_id
1 'polypeptide(L)'
;MSDAAGLTQFMSALGEISRGMKEPSIAPVWNRELLNARDPPRVTCTHREYEQIADTKGTIIPLDDMAHRSFFFGPTEVASIRALLPPHQQKQSNFEILTACLWRCRTIALQPDSDEEVRIICIVNARGKFNPPLPNGYYGNTFAFPVAVTTAGKLIENPLG
;
A
#
# COMPACT_ATOMS: atom_id res chain seq x y z
N MET A 1 -16.12 -1.20 -12.59
CA MET A 1 -14.74 -1.57 -12.16
C MET A 1 -14.58 -1.26 -10.67
N SER A 2 -13.83 -2.10 -9.95
CA SER A 2 -13.67 -2.10 -8.48
C SER A 2 -12.22 -2.36 -8.08
N ASP A 3 -11.84 -1.95 -6.87
CA ASP A 3 -10.53 -2.25 -6.29
C ASP A 3 -10.52 -3.65 -5.66
N ALA A 4 -9.39 -4.06 -5.07
CA ALA A 4 -9.26 -5.37 -4.42
C ALA A 4 -10.30 -5.57 -3.31
N ALA A 5 -10.62 -4.53 -2.52
CA ALA A 5 -11.63 -4.62 -1.48
C ALA A 5 -13.05 -4.81 -2.06
N GLY A 6 -13.38 -4.09 -3.13
CA GLY A 6 -14.64 -4.29 -3.86
C GLY A 6 -14.73 -5.68 -4.51
N LEU A 7 -13.62 -6.20 -5.04
CA LEU A 7 -13.56 -7.57 -5.56
C LEU A 7 -13.77 -8.60 -4.44
N THR A 8 -13.17 -8.42 -3.26
CA THR A 8 -13.40 -9.28 -2.10
C THR A 8 -14.88 -9.31 -1.73
N GLN A 9 -15.55 -8.14 -1.68
CA GLN A 9 -16.99 -8.07 -1.40
C GLN A 9 -17.82 -8.84 -2.42
N PHE A 10 -17.51 -8.68 -3.71
CA PHE A 10 -18.17 -9.44 -4.78
C PHE A 10 -17.98 -10.95 -4.61
N MET A 11 -16.75 -11.41 -4.36
CA MET A 11 -16.45 -12.83 -4.17
C MET A 11 -17.15 -13.41 -2.93
N SER A 12 -17.24 -12.64 -1.84
CA SER A 12 -18.01 -13.02 -0.66
C SER A 12 -19.50 -13.17 -0.96
N ALA A 13 -20.11 -12.19 -1.62
CA ALA A 13 -21.52 -12.22 -2.02
C ALA A 13 -21.82 -13.41 -2.94
N LEU A 14 -20.96 -13.66 -3.94
CA LEU A 14 -21.07 -14.81 -4.83
C LEU A 14 -21.00 -16.13 -4.04
N GLY A 15 -20.07 -16.23 -3.10
CA GLY A 15 -19.94 -17.40 -2.22
C GLY A 15 -21.17 -17.63 -1.34
N GLU A 16 -21.82 -16.57 -0.85
CA GLU A 16 -23.05 -16.66 -0.06
C GLU A 16 -24.23 -17.14 -0.89
N ILE A 17 -24.46 -16.54 -2.05
CA ILE A 17 -25.56 -16.92 -2.96
C ILE A 17 -25.38 -18.36 -3.43
N SER A 18 -24.15 -18.77 -3.75
CA SER A 18 -23.85 -20.16 -4.15
C SER A 18 -24.14 -21.17 -3.04
N ARG A 19 -24.18 -20.74 -1.78
CA ARG A 19 -24.54 -21.56 -0.60
C ARG A 19 -26.04 -21.48 -0.26
N GLY A 20 -26.86 -20.86 -1.11
CA GLY A 20 -28.32 -20.81 -0.96
C GLY A 20 -28.84 -19.58 -0.20
N MET A 21 -27.98 -18.60 0.10
CA MET A 21 -28.45 -17.31 0.63
C MET A 21 -29.24 -16.57 -0.45
N LYS A 22 -30.40 -16.00 -0.09
CA LYS A 22 -31.26 -15.26 -1.03
C LYS A 22 -30.68 -13.90 -1.42
N GLU A 23 -29.88 -13.32 -0.54
CA GLU A 23 -29.24 -12.01 -0.71
C GLU A 23 -27.87 -12.00 -0.01
N PRO A 24 -26.94 -11.15 -0.46
CA PRO A 24 -25.65 -10.97 0.21
C PRO A 24 -25.81 -10.34 1.60
N SER A 25 -24.96 -10.73 2.54
CA SER A 25 -24.92 -10.14 3.90
C SER A 25 -24.60 -8.64 3.90
N ILE A 26 -23.95 -8.15 2.84
CA ILE A 26 -23.66 -6.74 2.61
C ILE A 26 -24.27 -6.34 1.28
N ALA A 27 -25.32 -5.51 1.32
CA ALA A 27 -25.93 -4.97 0.11
C ALA A 27 -24.94 -4.07 -0.65
N PRO A 28 -24.77 -4.24 -1.97
CA PRO A 28 -23.87 -3.41 -2.76
C PRO A 28 -24.39 -1.97 -2.86
N VAL A 29 -23.50 -0.99 -2.74
CA VAL A 29 -23.79 0.44 -2.88
C VAL A 29 -23.01 0.99 -4.07
N TRP A 30 -23.71 1.53 -5.07
CA TRP A 30 -23.08 2.06 -6.28
C TRP A 30 -22.52 3.47 -6.09
N ASN A 31 -23.30 4.36 -5.44
CA ASN A 31 -23.11 5.79 -5.16
C ASN A 31 -21.71 6.37 -5.47
N ARG A 32 -21.33 6.44 -6.75
CA ARG A 32 -20.00 6.88 -7.19
C ARG A 32 -19.81 8.38 -7.01
N GLU A 33 -20.92 9.11 -7.00
CA GLU A 33 -21.00 10.55 -6.77
C GLU A 33 -20.45 10.97 -5.40
N LEU A 34 -20.37 10.05 -4.43
CA LEU A 34 -19.71 10.28 -3.14
C LEU A 34 -18.21 10.64 -3.28
N LEU A 35 -17.60 10.29 -4.41
CA LEU A 35 -16.21 10.56 -4.73
C LEU A 35 -16.05 11.60 -5.85
N ASN A 36 -17.10 12.36 -6.18
CA ASN A 36 -16.98 13.46 -7.12
C ASN A 36 -15.93 14.47 -6.63
N ALA A 37 -15.16 15.01 -7.57
CA ALA A 37 -14.22 16.07 -7.27
C ALA A 37 -14.97 17.28 -6.71
N ARG A 38 -14.29 18.04 -5.84
CA ARG A 38 -14.81 19.33 -5.36
C ARG A 38 -14.89 20.30 -6.54
N ASP A 39 -15.89 21.16 -6.49
CA ASP A 39 -16.03 22.29 -7.41
C ASP A 39 -16.05 23.61 -6.60
N PRO A 40 -15.00 24.45 -6.70
CA PRO A 40 -13.81 24.28 -7.53
C PRO A 40 -12.83 23.23 -6.96
N PRO A 41 -11.93 22.69 -7.80
CA PRO A 41 -10.86 21.81 -7.33
C PRO A 41 -10.00 22.46 -6.25
N ARG A 42 -9.66 21.69 -5.21
CA ARG A 42 -8.82 22.15 -4.09
C ARG A 42 -7.72 21.13 -3.78
N VAL A 43 -6.52 21.42 -4.26
CA VAL A 43 -5.30 20.67 -3.94
C VAL A 43 -4.78 21.14 -2.58
N THR A 44 -4.54 20.21 -1.65
CA THR A 44 -4.14 20.51 -0.27
C THR A 44 -2.70 20.12 0.06
N CYS A 45 -2.06 19.32 -0.79
CA CYS A 45 -0.69 18.86 -0.60
C CYS A 45 -0.05 18.50 -1.95
N THR A 46 1.26 18.37 -1.95
CA THR A 46 2.01 17.85 -3.10
C THR A 46 1.82 16.33 -3.17
N HIS A 47 1.42 15.85 -4.33
CA HIS A 47 1.24 14.42 -4.60
C HIS A 47 2.51 13.82 -5.20
N ARG A 48 3.47 13.47 -4.33
CA ARG A 48 4.76 12.88 -4.71
C ARG A 48 4.57 11.56 -5.48
N GLU A 49 3.49 10.83 -5.21
CA GLU A 49 3.15 9.56 -5.85
C GLU A 49 2.86 9.67 -7.36
N TYR A 50 2.57 10.88 -7.87
CA TYR A 50 2.28 11.13 -9.29
C TYR A 50 3.37 11.95 -9.99
N GLU A 51 4.51 12.19 -9.33
CA GLU A 51 5.64 12.86 -9.98
C GLU A 51 6.21 11.99 -11.10
N GLN A 52 6.50 12.61 -12.24
CA GLN A 52 7.22 11.95 -13.33
C GLN A 52 8.71 11.98 -13.01
N ILE A 53 9.31 10.80 -12.87
CA ILE A 53 10.73 10.63 -12.57
C ILE A 53 11.39 10.05 -13.82
N ALA A 54 12.38 10.77 -14.34
CA ALA A 54 13.18 10.26 -15.46
C ALA A 54 14.15 9.19 -14.96
N ASP A 55 14.26 8.09 -15.69
CA ASP A 55 15.27 7.06 -15.42
C ASP A 55 16.62 7.51 -15.99
N THR A 56 17.33 8.36 -15.26
CA THR A 56 18.63 8.89 -15.69
C THR A 56 19.79 7.94 -15.41
N LYS A 57 19.60 6.96 -14.52
CA LYS A 57 20.66 6.07 -14.02
C LYS A 57 20.46 4.60 -14.39
N GLY A 58 19.37 4.25 -15.08
CA GLY A 58 19.05 2.88 -15.49
C GLY A 58 18.65 1.98 -14.31
N THR A 59 18.16 2.57 -13.22
CA THR A 59 17.81 1.86 -11.98
C THR A 59 16.37 1.35 -11.98
N ILE A 60 15.58 1.72 -12.99
CA ILE A 60 14.22 1.19 -13.19
C ILE A 60 14.31 -0.15 -13.94
N ILE A 61 14.11 -1.24 -13.19
CA ILE A 61 14.10 -2.60 -13.75
C ILE A 61 12.75 -2.88 -14.43
N PRO A 62 12.72 -3.28 -15.71
CA PRO A 62 11.50 -3.68 -16.40
C PRO A 62 10.82 -4.87 -15.72
N LEU A 63 9.48 -4.88 -15.71
CA LEU A 63 8.71 -5.94 -15.04
C LEU A 63 8.96 -7.33 -15.65
N ASP A 64 9.13 -7.40 -16.97
CA ASP A 64 9.30 -8.65 -17.72
C ASP A 64 10.65 -9.33 -17.43
N ASP A 65 11.62 -8.58 -16.87
CA ASP A 65 12.95 -9.08 -16.51
C ASP A 65 13.03 -9.55 -15.05
N MET A 66 11.91 -9.52 -14.30
CA MET A 66 11.90 -9.85 -12.88
C MET A 66 11.45 -11.29 -12.62
N ALA A 67 12.24 -12.03 -11.84
CA ALA A 67 11.84 -13.31 -11.30
C ALA A 67 10.83 -13.13 -10.15
N HIS A 68 9.68 -13.83 -10.20
CA HIS A 68 8.71 -13.84 -9.11
C HIS A 68 9.06 -14.92 -8.07
N ARG A 69 9.14 -14.55 -6.79
CA ARG A 69 9.43 -15.45 -5.66
C ARG A 69 8.56 -15.09 -4.45
N SER A 70 8.24 -16.10 -3.65
CA SER A 70 7.47 -15.95 -2.41
C SER A 70 8.36 -16.14 -1.19
N PHE A 71 8.20 -15.27 -0.20
CA PHE A 71 8.87 -15.35 1.09
C PHE A 71 7.80 -15.40 2.19
N PHE A 72 7.99 -16.27 3.17
CA PHE A 72 7.05 -16.45 4.27
C PHE A 72 7.61 -15.80 5.53
N PHE A 73 6.81 -14.95 6.17
CA PHE A 73 7.14 -14.31 7.44
C PHE A 73 6.09 -14.73 8.47
N GLY A 74 6.45 -15.67 9.34
CA GLY A 74 5.63 -16.11 10.45
C GLY A 74 5.78 -15.22 11.68
N PRO A 75 5.07 -15.54 12.77
CA PRO A 75 5.17 -14.79 14.02
C PRO A 75 6.60 -14.68 14.56
N THR A 76 7.40 -15.74 14.42
CA THR A 76 8.79 -15.77 14.86
C THR A 76 9.66 -14.80 14.06
N GLU A 77 9.58 -14.85 12.72
CA GLU A 77 10.37 -13.98 11.85
C GLU A 77 10.01 -12.51 12.08
N VAL A 78 8.71 -12.20 12.20
CA VAL A 78 8.24 -10.84 12.48
C VAL A 78 8.69 -10.37 13.86
N ALA A 79 8.66 -11.24 14.88
CA ALA A 79 9.14 -10.91 16.21
C ALA A 79 10.65 -10.63 16.22
N SER A 80 11.44 -11.41 15.47
CA SER A 80 12.88 -11.18 15.32
C SER A 80 13.18 -9.83 14.65
N ILE A 81 12.45 -9.45 13.60
CA ILE A 81 12.61 -8.13 12.97
C ILE A 81 12.19 -7.02 13.94
N ARG A 82 11.07 -7.20 14.66
CA ARG A 82 10.57 -6.23 15.64
C ARG A 82 11.56 -5.99 16.79
N ALA A 83 12.33 -7.00 17.19
CA ALA A 83 13.34 -6.87 18.22
C ALA A 83 14.52 -5.97 17.82
N LEU A 84 14.71 -5.71 16.51
CA LEU A 84 15.71 -4.76 16.01
C LEU A 84 15.26 -3.30 16.13
N LEU A 85 13.97 -3.05 16.38
CA LEU A 85 13.43 -1.70 16.46
C LEU A 85 13.72 -1.05 17.81
N PRO A 86 13.94 0.28 17.85
CA PRO A 86 13.95 1.05 19.08
C PRO A 86 12.70 0.81 19.94
N PRO A 87 12.79 0.88 21.29
CA PRO A 87 11.66 0.60 22.18
C PRO A 87 10.39 1.40 21.87
N HIS A 88 10.53 2.66 21.45
CA HIS A 88 9.42 3.54 21.13
C HIS A 88 8.68 3.17 19.82
N GLN A 89 9.28 2.33 18.97
CA GLN A 89 8.74 1.87 17.69
C GLN A 89 8.29 0.39 17.71
N GLN A 90 8.40 -0.28 18.86
CA GLN A 90 7.92 -1.66 18.99
C GLN A 90 6.39 -1.80 18.85
N LYS A 91 5.63 -0.70 18.81
CA LYS A 91 4.17 -0.69 18.61
C LYS A 91 3.73 -0.62 17.14
N GLN A 92 4.65 -0.47 16.19
CA GLN A 92 4.31 -0.41 14.77
C GLN A 92 3.66 -1.71 14.28
N SER A 93 2.79 -1.63 13.28
CA SER A 93 2.11 -2.80 12.72
C SER A 93 3.09 -3.77 12.05
N ASN A 94 2.71 -5.05 11.93
CA ASN A 94 3.52 -6.02 11.19
C ASN A 94 3.73 -5.58 9.73
N PHE A 95 2.74 -4.92 9.14
CA PHE A 95 2.82 -4.37 7.78
C PHE A 95 3.93 -3.33 7.67
N GLU A 96 3.97 -2.33 8.57
CA GLU A 96 4.98 -1.27 8.55
C GLU A 96 6.39 -1.83 8.74
N ILE A 97 6.57 -2.78 9.67
CA ILE A 97 7.87 -3.38 9.97
C ILE A 97 8.41 -4.19 8.79
N LEU A 98 7.56 -5.05 8.21
CA LEU A 98 7.96 -5.84 7.04
C LEU A 98 8.23 -4.95 5.84
N THR A 99 7.41 -3.92 5.62
CA THR A 99 7.58 -2.96 4.54
C THR A 99 8.92 -2.23 4.66
N ALA A 100 9.24 -1.69 5.84
CA ALA A 100 10.51 -1.00 6.08
C ALA A 100 11.72 -1.94 5.91
N CYS A 101 11.63 -3.17 6.44
CA CYS A 101 12.66 -4.19 6.32
C CYS A 101 12.93 -4.54 4.84
N LEU A 102 11.88 -4.85 4.08
CA LEU A 102 11.99 -5.19 2.67
C LEU A 102 12.48 -4.02 1.83
N TRP A 103 12.04 -2.79 2.13
CA TRP A 103 12.51 -1.59 1.43
C TRP A 103 14.01 -1.39 1.59
N ARG A 104 14.51 -1.51 2.83
CA ARG A 104 15.94 -1.41 3.13
C ARG A 104 16.71 -2.55 2.48
N CYS A 105 16.28 -3.79 2.63
CA CYS A 105 16.92 -4.97 2.03
C CYS A 105 17.00 -4.88 0.51
N ARG A 106 15.91 -4.45 -0.17
CA ARG A 106 15.89 -4.24 -1.62
C ARG A 106 16.90 -3.17 -2.04
N THR A 107 16.95 -2.07 -1.29
CA THR A 107 17.87 -0.96 -1.61
C THR A 107 19.33 -1.38 -1.43
N ILE A 108 19.66 -2.15 -0.38
CA ILE A 108 20.99 -2.74 -0.20
C ILE A 108 21.34 -3.67 -1.37
N ALA A 109 20.41 -4.53 -1.80
CA ALA A 109 20.66 -5.50 -2.86
C ALA A 109 20.87 -4.87 -4.23
N LEU A 110 20.22 -3.73 -4.51
CA LEU A 110 20.34 -3.02 -5.78
C LEU A 110 21.54 -2.06 -5.85
N GLN A 111 22.11 -1.68 -4.70
CA GLN A 111 23.28 -0.81 -4.59
C GLN A 111 23.18 0.47 -5.45
N PRO A 112 22.07 1.24 -5.40
CA PRO A 112 22.01 2.54 -6.07
C PRO A 112 23.00 3.52 -5.45
N ASP A 113 23.26 4.64 -6.13
CA ASP A 113 24.12 5.69 -5.59
C ASP A 113 23.53 6.24 -4.28
N SER A 114 24.39 6.62 -3.32
CA SER A 114 23.97 7.03 -1.98
C SER A 114 23.00 8.24 -1.97
N ASP A 115 23.15 9.14 -2.93
CA ASP A 115 22.31 10.33 -3.13
C ASP A 115 21.04 10.05 -3.94
N GLU A 116 20.92 8.86 -4.55
CA GLU A 116 19.76 8.50 -5.35
C GLU A 116 18.51 8.38 -4.50
N GLU A 117 17.42 8.95 -5.01
CA GLU A 117 16.14 8.94 -4.34
C GLU A 117 15.47 7.58 -4.51
N VAL A 118 15.11 6.96 -3.39
CA VAL A 118 14.35 5.71 -3.34
C VAL A 118 12.97 5.98 -2.76
N ARG A 119 11.97 5.28 -3.29
CA ARG A 119 10.57 5.43 -2.90
C ARG A 119 9.96 4.09 -2.55
N ILE A 120 9.03 4.09 -1.60
CA ILE A 120 8.10 2.98 -1.39
C ILE A 120 6.68 3.49 -1.43
N ILE A 121 5.85 2.81 -2.23
CA ILE A 121 4.43 3.13 -2.41
C ILE A 121 3.63 1.95 -1.86
N CYS A 122 2.66 2.26 -1.01
CA CYS A 122 1.74 1.26 -0.47
C CYS A 122 0.31 1.66 -0.80
N ILE A 123 -0.50 0.71 -1.26
CA ILE A 123 -1.92 0.95 -1.51
C ILE A 123 -2.66 0.92 -0.18
N VAL A 124 -3.43 1.97 0.12
CA VAL A 124 -4.23 2.04 1.36
C VAL A 124 -5.72 2.11 1.03
N ASN A 125 -6.54 1.30 1.70
CA ASN A 125 -7.99 1.40 1.60
C ASN A 125 -8.46 2.69 2.30
N ALA A 126 -9.02 3.62 1.51
CA ALA A 126 -9.42 4.93 1.99
C ALA A 126 -10.88 5.03 2.43
N ARG A 127 -11.69 3.96 2.31
CA ARG A 127 -13.14 3.98 2.68
C ARG A 127 -13.41 4.54 4.07
N GLY A 128 -12.62 4.11 5.06
CA GLY A 128 -12.72 4.55 6.45
C GLY A 128 -12.08 5.92 6.74
N LYS A 129 -11.51 6.60 5.74
CA LYS A 129 -10.82 7.89 5.89
C LYS A 129 -11.70 9.09 5.51
N PHE A 130 -12.88 8.85 4.94
CA PHE A 130 -13.87 9.90 4.64
C PHE A 130 -14.65 10.31 5.90
N ASN A 131 -15.25 11.49 5.86
CA ASN A 131 -16.14 11.99 6.91
C ASN A 131 -17.49 12.45 6.29
N PRO A 132 -18.58 11.67 6.43
CA PRO A 132 -18.62 10.34 7.05
C PRO A 132 -17.86 9.27 6.24
N PRO A 133 -17.48 8.12 6.85
CA PRO A 133 -16.90 7.00 6.12
C PRO A 133 -17.80 6.54 4.96
N LEU A 134 -17.20 5.98 3.91
CA LEU A 134 -17.99 5.40 2.83
C LEU A 134 -18.83 4.21 3.34
N PRO A 135 -20.01 3.96 2.75
CA PRO A 135 -20.85 2.82 3.12
C PRO A 135 -20.09 1.49 3.00
N ASN A 136 -20.36 0.56 3.92
CA ASN A 136 -19.73 -0.76 3.91
C ASN A 136 -19.94 -1.51 2.58
N GLY A 137 -21.07 -1.29 1.89
CA GLY A 137 -21.37 -1.87 0.59
C GLY A 137 -20.71 -1.19 -0.62
N TYR A 138 -19.92 -0.12 -0.42
CA TYR A 138 -19.31 0.60 -1.54
C TYR A 138 -18.24 -0.25 -2.24
N TYR A 139 -18.56 -0.67 -3.47
CA TYR A 139 -17.72 -1.60 -4.25
C TYR A 139 -16.78 -0.91 -5.24
N GLY A 140 -16.80 0.43 -5.32
CA GLY A 140 -15.92 1.16 -6.22
C GLY A 140 -14.45 1.20 -5.80
N ASN A 141 -13.63 1.88 -6.61
CA ASN A 141 -12.24 2.14 -6.25
C ASN A 141 -12.20 3.20 -5.14
N THR A 142 -11.64 2.86 -3.99
CA THR A 142 -11.40 3.81 -2.90
C THR A 142 -10.09 3.48 -2.20
N PHE A 143 -8.99 3.79 -2.88
CA PHE A 143 -7.66 3.67 -2.32
C PHE A 143 -6.82 4.90 -2.64
N ALA A 144 -5.74 5.08 -1.88
CA ALA A 144 -4.72 6.07 -2.14
C ALA A 144 -3.34 5.39 -2.21
N PHE A 145 -2.37 6.13 -2.75
CA PHE A 145 -0.97 5.71 -2.88
C PHE A 145 -0.06 6.60 -2.01
N PRO A 146 -0.12 6.51 -0.67
CA PRO A 146 0.90 7.15 0.14
C PRO A 146 2.29 6.66 -0.30
N VAL A 147 3.21 7.61 -0.38
CA VAL A 147 4.60 7.37 -0.74
C VAL A 147 5.51 7.87 0.36
N ALA A 148 6.46 7.03 0.76
CA ALA A 148 7.60 7.47 1.56
C ALA A 148 8.82 7.62 0.63
N VAL A 149 9.59 8.69 0.85
CA VAL A 149 10.72 9.08 0.00
C VAL A 149 11.93 9.39 0.86
N THR A 150 13.10 8.88 0.47
CA THR A 150 14.39 9.18 1.11
C THR A 150 15.52 8.93 0.10
N THR A 151 16.78 9.13 0.50
CA THR A 151 17.93 8.71 -0.33
C THR A 151 18.38 7.30 0.06
N ALA A 152 19.01 6.59 -0.86
CA ALA A 152 19.52 5.25 -0.63
C ALA A 152 20.48 5.19 0.57
N GLY A 153 21.43 6.13 0.65
CA GLY A 153 22.36 6.22 1.78
C GLY A 153 21.65 6.35 3.11
N LYS A 154 20.70 7.29 3.21
CA LYS A 154 19.90 7.46 4.44
C LYS A 154 19.12 6.21 4.81
N LEU A 155 18.53 5.52 3.85
CA LEU A 155 17.75 4.31 4.14
C LEU A 155 18.62 3.15 4.65
N ILE A 156 19.85 3.03 4.14
CA ILE A 156 20.77 1.95 4.50
C ILE A 156 21.47 2.25 5.82
N GLU A 157 21.96 3.47 6.01
CA GLU A 157 22.76 3.88 7.16
C GLU A 157 21.94 4.02 8.45
N ASN A 158 20.66 4.37 8.35
CA ASN A 158 19.77 4.42 9.51
C ASN A 158 19.28 3.02 9.90
N PRO A 159 19.02 2.78 11.20
CA PRO A 159 18.43 1.53 11.66
C PRO A 159 17.01 1.34 11.11
N LEU A 160 16.50 0.11 11.23
CA LEU A 160 15.08 -0.14 11.03
C LEU A 160 14.31 0.56 12.16
N GLY A 161 13.52 1.58 11.79
CA GLY A 161 12.81 2.43 12.74
C GLY A 161 13.51 3.77 12.95
#